data_AF-A0A7R8H9K0-F1
#
_entry.id   AF-A0A7R8H9K0-F1
#
_cell.length_a   1.000
_cell.length_b   1.000
_cell.length_c   1.000
_cell.angle_alpha   90.00
_cell.angle_beta   90.00
_cell.angle_gamma   90.00
#
_symmetry.space_group_name_H-M   'P 1'
#
loop_
_entity.id
_entity.type
_entity.pdbx_description
1 polymer ?
#
loop_
_entity_poly.entity_id
_entity_poly.type
_entity_poly.pdbx_seq_one_letter_code
_entity_poly.pdbx_strand_id
1 'polypeptide(L)'
;MMRRKDRPRGKKNELGQSIQDTDALRSFVAEAANSPRMEEMMESLLENKDLSPRPFWIKTLSVLKALLPGVDYKGVREIMKIAIEKVLLFPPQGLEPSLVAPLSALENLLKYIFDREAALLPGYFIVNEILKSYPENPRWPHWKLIPMISSFLNSFTQTAQMVSCAYRHRLRPIVEHYGKAHVVSTWKLDSNSLKILLKGNQTYERILPYSKEMVEPQTGLLFICPSSTIF
;
A
#
# COMPACT_ATOMS: atom_id res chain seq x y z
N MET A 1 53.15 -43.83 -19.29
CA MET A 1 52.80 -42.72 -18.38
C MET A 1 52.21 -41.58 -19.22
N MET A 2 50.88 -41.48 -19.29
CA MET A 2 50.17 -40.40 -19.97
C MET A 2 49.96 -39.22 -19.00
N ARG A 3 50.23 -37.98 -19.42
CA ARG A 3 49.60 -36.78 -18.84
C ARG A 3 49.10 -35.88 -19.97
N ARG A 4 47.79 -35.89 -20.19
CA ARG A 4 47.06 -34.86 -20.94
C ARG A 4 46.99 -33.60 -20.07
N LYS A 5 47.21 -32.44 -20.70
CA LYS A 5 47.11 -31.11 -20.09
C LYS A 5 45.74 -30.54 -20.50
N ASP A 6 44.81 -30.45 -19.54
CA ASP A 6 43.46 -29.94 -19.77
C ASP A 6 43.46 -28.42 -20.03
N ARG A 7 42.72 -27.98 -21.06
CA ARG A 7 42.34 -26.58 -21.31
C ARG A 7 41.08 -26.22 -20.49
N PRO A 8 40.92 -24.97 -20.03
CA PRO A 8 39.67 -24.52 -19.44
C PRO A 8 38.60 -24.26 -20.53
N ARG A 9 37.39 -24.83 -20.33
CA ARG A 9 36.21 -24.59 -21.17
C ARG A 9 35.44 -23.35 -20.71
N GLY A 10 35.15 -22.47 -21.68
CA GLY A 10 33.91 -21.69 -21.86
C GLY A 10 33.22 -21.05 -20.65
N LYS A 11 33.55 -19.79 -20.34
CA LYS A 11 32.69 -18.84 -19.62
C LYS A 11 31.96 -17.84 -20.54
N LYS A 12 31.96 -18.05 -21.86
CA LYS A 12 31.44 -17.07 -22.83
C LYS A 12 29.94 -17.17 -23.15
N ASN A 13 29.24 -18.21 -22.70
CA ASN A 13 27.84 -18.43 -23.10
C ASN A 13 26.81 -17.82 -22.14
N GLU A 14 27.11 -17.70 -20.84
CA GLU A 14 26.14 -17.20 -19.85
C GLU A 14 25.86 -15.70 -19.98
N LEU A 15 26.87 -14.90 -20.31
CA LEU A 15 26.69 -13.45 -20.56
C LEU A 15 25.89 -13.18 -21.84
N GLY A 16 26.11 -13.98 -22.90
CA GLY A 16 25.40 -13.83 -24.17
C GLY A 16 23.92 -14.20 -24.08
N GLN A 17 23.60 -15.27 -23.34
CA GLN A 17 22.22 -15.65 -23.04
C GLN A 17 21.50 -14.58 -22.20
N SER A 18 22.16 -14.05 -21.16
CA SER A 18 21.57 -13.05 -20.28
C SER A 18 21.27 -11.72 -20.99
N ILE A 19 22.07 -11.34 -22.00
CA ILE A 19 21.87 -10.10 -22.76
C ILE A 19 20.73 -10.28 -23.78
N GLN A 20 20.66 -11.43 -24.46
CA GLN A 20 19.55 -11.75 -25.37
C GLN A 20 18.21 -11.83 -24.64
N ASP A 21 18.18 -12.42 -23.44
CA ASP A 21 16.98 -12.47 -22.60
C ASP A 21 16.53 -11.08 -22.13
N THR A 22 17.44 -10.11 -21.99
CA THR A 22 17.08 -8.72 -21.64
C THR A 22 16.55 -7.94 -22.82
N ASP A 23 17.10 -8.14 -24.02
CA ASP A 23 16.65 -7.44 -25.23
C ASP A 23 15.31 -7.99 -25.73
N ALA A 24 15.09 -9.30 -25.66
CA ALA A 24 13.80 -9.92 -25.94
C ALA A 24 12.70 -9.48 -24.94
N LEU A 25 13.08 -9.29 -23.67
CA LEU A 25 12.16 -8.73 -22.67
C LEU A 25 11.79 -7.29 -23.02
N ARG A 26 12.75 -6.48 -23.46
CA ARG A 26 12.54 -5.08 -23.83
C ARG A 26 11.65 -4.95 -25.07
N SER A 27 11.83 -5.79 -26.08
CA SER A 27 10.95 -5.81 -27.25
C SER A 27 9.54 -6.26 -26.89
N PHE A 28 9.38 -7.30 -26.08
CA PHE A 28 8.08 -7.73 -25.59
C PHE A 28 7.39 -6.66 -24.74
N VAL A 29 8.13 -5.98 -23.87
CA VAL A 29 7.61 -4.88 -23.05
C VAL A 29 7.17 -3.71 -23.94
N ALA A 30 7.94 -3.36 -24.96
CA ALA A 30 7.58 -2.29 -25.91
C ALA A 30 6.33 -2.64 -26.73
N GLU A 31 6.14 -3.90 -27.10
CA GLU A 31 4.96 -4.38 -27.83
C GLU A 31 3.73 -4.42 -26.91
N ALA A 32 3.86 -4.97 -25.70
CA ALA A 32 2.81 -4.99 -24.69
C ALA A 32 2.40 -3.59 -24.24
N ALA A 33 3.35 -2.64 -24.18
CA ALA A 33 3.10 -1.26 -23.81
C ALA A 33 2.14 -0.53 -24.77
N ASN A 34 2.03 -0.99 -26.02
CA ASN A 34 1.16 -0.39 -27.03
C ASN A 34 -0.23 -1.06 -27.09
N SER A 35 -0.49 -2.08 -26.27
CA SER A 35 -1.78 -2.77 -26.25
C SER A 35 -2.80 -2.03 -25.38
N PRO A 36 -4.04 -1.78 -25.86
CA PRO A 36 -5.10 -1.16 -25.06
C PRO A 36 -5.61 -2.06 -23.92
N ARG A 37 -5.16 -3.32 -23.84
CA ARG A 37 -5.54 -4.30 -22.79
C ARG A 37 -4.40 -4.59 -21.80
N MET A 38 -3.43 -3.69 -21.71
CA MET A 38 -2.25 -3.92 -20.86
C MET A 38 -2.62 -4.11 -19.39
N GLU A 39 -3.60 -3.35 -18.90
CA GLU A 39 -4.14 -3.45 -17.55
C GLU A 39 -4.72 -4.83 -17.25
N GLU A 40 -5.68 -5.29 -18.06
CA GLU A 40 -6.29 -6.63 -17.92
C GLU A 40 -5.25 -7.75 -17.99
N MET A 41 -4.24 -7.59 -18.84
CA MET A 41 -3.15 -8.55 -18.95
C MET A 41 -2.29 -8.57 -17.67
N MET A 42 -1.98 -7.41 -17.09
CA MET A 42 -1.22 -7.35 -15.84
C MET A 42 -2.00 -7.88 -14.65
N GLU A 43 -3.28 -7.54 -14.56
CA GLU A 43 -4.18 -8.05 -13.52
C GLU A 43 -4.28 -9.58 -13.60
N SER A 44 -4.59 -10.14 -14.78
CA SER A 44 -4.68 -11.60 -14.96
C SER A 44 -3.36 -12.33 -14.67
N LEU A 45 -2.21 -11.73 -15.03
CA LEU A 45 -0.89 -12.26 -14.66
C LEU A 45 -0.68 -12.27 -13.14
N LEU A 46 -1.13 -11.22 -12.45
CA LEU A 46 -1.02 -11.12 -11.00
C LEU A 46 -2.06 -11.97 -10.27
N GLU A 47 -3.23 -12.23 -10.85
CA GLU A 47 -4.32 -13.00 -10.23
C GLU A 47 -4.03 -14.50 -10.17
N ASN A 48 -3.15 -15.01 -11.04
CA ASN A 48 -2.83 -16.42 -11.11
C ASN A 48 -2.52 -17.00 -9.71
N LYS A 49 -3.26 -18.04 -9.33
CA LYS A 49 -3.21 -18.63 -7.99
C LYS A 49 -2.01 -19.53 -7.80
N ASP A 50 -1.45 -20.03 -8.90
CA ASP A 50 -0.34 -20.95 -8.88
C ASP A 50 1.00 -20.19 -8.76
N LEU A 51 1.52 -20.11 -7.55
CA LEU A 51 2.91 -19.68 -7.29
C LEU A 51 3.96 -20.72 -7.74
N SER A 52 3.57 -21.69 -8.58
CA SER A 52 4.20 -23.01 -8.67
C SER A 52 5.38 -23.13 -9.64
N PRO A 53 5.75 -22.11 -10.43
CA PRO A 53 7.14 -21.94 -10.81
C PRO A 53 7.72 -20.66 -10.20
N ARG A 54 8.48 -20.82 -9.11
CA ARG A 54 9.12 -19.73 -8.34
C ARG A 54 9.97 -18.77 -9.20
N PRO A 55 10.77 -19.24 -10.20
CA PRO A 55 11.51 -18.35 -11.09
C PRO A 55 10.61 -17.59 -12.07
N PHE A 56 9.54 -18.24 -12.54
CA PHE A 56 8.54 -17.62 -13.41
C PHE A 56 7.89 -16.44 -12.70
N TRP A 57 7.45 -16.63 -11.44
CA TRP A 57 6.83 -15.55 -10.67
C TRP A 57 7.74 -14.34 -10.48
N ILE A 58 9.02 -14.56 -10.16
CA ILE A 58 10.00 -13.48 -10.03
C ILE A 58 10.17 -12.73 -11.36
N LYS A 59 10.22 -13.46 -12.48
CA LYS A 59 10.33 -12.86 -13.81
C LYS A 59 9.07 -12.09 -14.18
N THR A 60 7.89 -12.64 -13.90
CA THR A 60 6.59 -11.97 -14.11
C THR A 60 6.51 -10.66 -13.34
N LEU A 61 6.87 -10.66 -12.04
CA LEU A 61 6.91 -9.43 -11.24
C LEU A 61 7.92 -8.41 -11.76
N SER A 62 9.05 -8.86 -12.30
CA SER A 62 10.02 -7.97 -12.95
C SER A 62 9.48 -7.35 -14.25
N VAL A 63 8.72 -8.12 -15.05
CA VAL A 63 8.08 -7.63 -16.28
C VAL A 63 6.97 -6.64 -15.94
N LEU A 64 6.13 -6.97 -14.96
CA LEU A 64 5.08 -6.10 -14.43
C LEU A 64 5.66 -4.76 -13.98
N LYS A 65 6.74 -4.77 -13.20
CA LYS A 65 7.42 -3.56 -12.78
C LYS A 65 7.89 -2.69 -13.95
N ALA A 66 8.35 -3.30 -15.05
CA ALA A 66 8.81 -2.58 -16.23
C ALA A 66 7.65 -1.98 -17.05
N LEU A 67 6.46 -2.57 -16.98
CA LEU A 67 5.28 -2.13 -17.72
C LEU A 67 4.43 -1.09 -16.95
N LEU A 68 4.54 -1.03 -15.61
CA LEU A 68 3.78 -0.11 -14.76
C LEU A 68 3.74 1.35 -15.25
N PRO A 69 4.83 1.96 -15.79
CA PRO A 69 4.77 3.34 -16.28
C PRO A 69 3.81 3.56 -17.45
N GLY A 70 3.44 2.51 -18.17
CA GLY A 70 2.48 2.56 -19.28
C GLY A 70 1.02 2.38 -18.85
N VAL A 71 0.76 2.20 -17.56
CA VAL A 71 -0.57 1.96 -16.99
C VAL A 71 -1.13 3.24 -16.40
N ASP A 72 -2.45 3.43 -16.48
CA ASP A 72 -3.08 4.57 -15.84
C ASP A 72 -3.02 4.46 -14.30
N TYR A 73 -3.19 5.58 -13.60
CA TYR A 73 -3.12 5.57 -12.13
C TYR A 73 -4.23 4.71 -11.48
N LYS A 74 -5.33 4.42 -12.18
CA LYS A 74 -6.42 3.59 -11.64
C LYS A 74 -6.05 2.10 -11.71
N GLY A 75 -5.50 1.65 -12.81
CA GLY A 75 -4.93 0.32 -13.01
C GLY A 75 -3.75 0.08 -12.07
N VAL A 76 -2.85 1.07 -11.90
CA VAL A 76 -1.78 0.97 -10.89
C VAL A 76 -2.34 0.75 -9.48
N ARG A 77 -3.45 1.43 -9.14
CA ARG A 77 -4.14 1.23 -7.86
C ARG A 77 -4.71 -0.18 -7.73
N GLU A 78 -5.28 -0.75 -8.78
CA GLU A 78 -5.83 -2.11 -8.75
C GLU A 78 -4.70 -3.16 -8.64
N ILE A 79 -3.64 -3.03 -9.44
CA ILE A 79 -2.43 -3.84 -9.35
C ILE A 79 -1.84 -3.80 -7.93
N MET A 80 -1.82 -2.63 -7.30
CA MET A 80 -1.36 -2.47 -5.92
C MET A 80 -2.22 -3.30 -4.93
N LYS A 81 -3.55 -3.28 -5.07
CA LYS A 81 -4.44 -4.08 -4.20
C LYS A 81 -4.20 -5.57 -4.37
N ILE A 82 -4.16 -6.06 -5.61
CA ILE A 82 -3.91 -7.47 -5.89
C ILE A 82 -2.53 -7.87 -5.36
N ALA A 83 -1.51 -7.01 -5.49
CA ALA A 83 -0.18 -7.26 -4.92
C ALA A 83 -0.22 -7.38 -3.39
N ILE A 84 -0.96 -6.50 -2.71
CA ILE A 84 -1.18 -6.55 -1.26
C ILE A 84 -1.89 -7.86 -0.85
N GLU A 85 -2.91 -8.27 -1.58
CA GLU A 85 -3.62 -9.53 -1.35
C GLU A 85 -2.69 -10.75 -1.53
N LYS A 86 -1.82 -10.73 -2.53
CA LYS A 86 -0.82 -11.79 -2.72
C LYS A 86 0.19 -11.84 -1.59
N VAL A 87 0.61 -10.71 -1.04
CA VAL A 87 1.49 -10.68 0.15
C VAL A 87 0.82 -11.37 1.34
N LEU A 88 -0.51 -11.23 1.49
CA LEU A 88 -1.27 -11.84 2.58
C LEU A 88 -1.40 -13.37 2.47
N LEU A 89 -1.14 -13.95 1.30
CA LEU A 89 -1.07 -15.41 1.13
C LEU A 89 0.19 -16.01 1.76
N PHE A 90 1.24 -15.20 1.98
CA PHE A 90 2.46 -15.69 2.60
C PHE A 90 2.27 -15.89 4.11
N PRO A 91 2.74 -17.01 4.67
CA PRO A 91 2.60 -17.26 6.11
C PRO A 91 3.41 -16.22 6.90
N PRO A 92 2.82 -15.56 7.91
CA PRO A 92 3.50 -14.54 8.69
C PRO A 92 4.59 -15.11 9.59
N GLN A 93 4.53 -16.41 9.90
CA GLN A 93 5.48 -17.14 10.75
C GLN A 93 6.00 -18.35 9.96
N GLY A 94 7.31 -18.60 9.98
CA GLY A 94 7.89 -19.78 9.32
C GLY A 94 7.91 -19.71 7.80
N LEU A 95 8.47 -18.63 7.24
CA LEU A 95 8.62 -18.50 5.78
C LEU A 95 9.64 -19.51 5.26
N GLU A 96 9.20 -20.41 4.37
CA GLU A 96 10.10 -21.34 3.68
C GLU A 96 11.16 -20.54 2.88
N PRO A 97 12.46 -20.91 2.92
CA PRO A 97 13.52 -20.17 2.22
C PRO A 97 13.24 -19.93 0.73
N SER A 98 12.52 -20.83 0.10
CA SER A 98 12.13 -20.77 -1.32
C SER A 98 11.08 -19.69 -1.64
N LEU A 99 10.32 -19.22 -0.63
CA LEU A 99 9.30 -18.18 -0.75
C LEU A 99 9.86 -16.77 -0.50
N VAL A 100 11.08 -16.67 0.05
CA VAL A 100 11.75 -15.40 0.34
C VAL A 100 11.97 -14.57 -0.93
N ALA A 101 12.44 -15.20 -2.01
CA ALA A 101 12.73 -14.49 -3.25
C ALA A 101 11.47 -13.97 -3.97
N PRO A 102 10.39 -14.77 -4.15
CA PRO A 102 9.09 -14.27 -4.61
C PRO A 102 8.54 -13.10 -3.78
N LEU A 103 8.59 -13.22 -2.45
CA LEU A 103 8.13 -12.16 -1.55
C LEU A 103 8.99 -10.90 -1.70
N SER A 104 10.30 -11.05 -1.91
CA SER A 104 11.20 -9.91 -2.18
C SER A 104 10.92 -9.22 -3.51
N ALA A 105 10.55 -9.98 -4.54
CA ALA A 105 10.15 -9.41 -5.83
C ALA A 105 8.85 -8.60 -5.68
N LEU A 106 7.89 -9.10 -4.90
CA LEU A 106 6.62 -8.42 -4.64
C LEU A 106 6.80 -7.15 -3.79
N GLU A 107 7.66 -7.22 -2.78
CA GLU A 107 8.09 -6.05 -2.01
C GLU A 107 8.75 -5.00 -2.92
N ASN A 108 9.59 -5.40 -3.87
CA ASN A 108 10.24 -4.49 -4.81
C ASN A 108 9.27 -3.85 -5.82
N LEU A 109 8.18 -4.53 -6.16
CA LEU A 109 7.09 -3.98 -6.95
C LEU A 109 6.34 -2.92 -6.14
N LEU A 110 5.94 -3.23 -4.91
CA LEU A 110 5.25 -2.30 -4.02
C LEU A 110 6.11 -1.07 -3.69
N LYS A 111 7.42 -1.25 -3.45
CA LYS A 111 8.36 -0.14 -3.27
C LYS A 111 8.36 0.82 -4.46
N TYR A 112 8.25 0.29 -5.68
CA TYR A 112 8.23 1.10 -6.88
C TYR A 112 6.89 1.84 -7.05
N ILE A 113 5.77 1.20 -6.71
CA ILE A 113 4.46 1.86 -6.67
C ILE A 113 4.43 2.98 -5.60
N PHE A 114 5.10 2.77 -4.47
CA PHE A 114 5.14 3.73 -3.36
C PHE A 114 6.18 4.85 -3.57
N ASP A 115 6.99 4.75 -4.63
CA ASP A 115 7.98 5.74 -4.96
C ASP A 115 7.29 7.00 -5.52
N ARG A 116 7.46 8.12 -4.83
CA ARG A 116 6.88 9.41 -5.22
C ARG A 116 7.55 9.96 -6.47
N GLU A 117 8.83 9.65 -6.68
CA GLU A 117 9.58 10.10 -7.85
C GLU A 117 9.15 9.36 -9.11
N ALA A 118 8.67 8.12 -8.98
CA ALA A 118 8.10 7.36 -10.09
C ALA A 118 6.72 7.90 -10.52
N ALA A 119 6.04 8.67 -9.67
CA ALA A 119 4.78 9.36 -9.94
C ALA A 119 3.65 8.46 -10.51
N LEU A 120 3.68 7.16 -10.21
CA LEU A 120 2.71 6.18 -10.75
C LEU A 120 1.31 6.32 -10.16
N LEU A 121 1.21 6.74 -8.89
CA LEU A 121 -0.04 6.88 -8.16
C LEU A 121 0.06 8.02 -7.14
N PRO A 122 -0.94 8.91 -7.04
CA PRO A 122 -0.97 9.91 -5.98
C PRO A 122 -0.89 9.27 -4.59
N GLY A 123 0.07 9.70 -3.77
CA GLY A 123 0.37 9.02 -2.52
C GLY A 123 -0.80 8.97 -1.52
N TYR A 124 -1.75 9.91 -1.57
CA TYR A 124 -2.94 9.85 -0.72
C TYR A 124 -3.87 8.67 -1.09
N PHE A 125 -3.89 8.21 -2.35
CA PHE A 125 -4.61 6.99 -2.72
C PHE A 125 -3.96 5.76 -2.09
N ILE A 126 -2.63 5.71 -2.06
CA ILE A 126 -1.88 4.63 -1.39
C ILE A 126 -2.24 4.58 0.09
N VAL A 127 -2.18 5.73 0.78
CA VAL A 127 -2.56 5.84 2.21
C VAL A 127 -3.99 5.38 2.44
N ASN A 128 -4.93 5.86 1.61
CA ASN A 128 -6.34 5.47 1.71
C ASN A 128 -6.53 3.95 1.60
N GLU A 129 -5.85 3.29 0.66
CA GLU A 129 -5.98 1.83 0.51
C GLU A 129 -5.35 1.08 1.68
N ILE A 130 -4.14 1.47 2.11
CA ILE A 130 -3.46 0.85 3.25
C ILE A 130 -4.31 0.96 4.53
N LEU A 131 -4.87 2.15 4.79
CA LEU A 131 -5.66 2.41 5.98
C LEU A 131 -7.09 1.86 5.90
N LYS A 132 -7.61 1.50 4.72
CA LYS A 132 -8.88 0.74 4.62
C LYS A 132 -8.69 -0.72 5.02
N SER A 133 -7.55 -1.32 4.67
CA SER A 133 -7.24 -2.70 5.04
C SER A 133 -6.94 -2.88 6.53
N TYR A 134 -6.79 -1.78 7.27
CA TYR A 134 -6.57 -1.74 8.72
C TYR A 134 -7.80 -1.10 9.41
N PRO A 135 -8.37 -1.65 10.49
CA PRO A 135 -7.91 -2.75 11.33
C PRO A 135 -8.57 -4.11 10.98
N GLU A 136 -9.37 -4.19 9.92
CA GLU A 136 -10.20 -5.37 9.63
C GLU A 136 -9.40 -6.65 9.37
N ASN A 137 -8.13 -6.53 8.94
CA ASN A 137 -7.29 -7.68 8.66
C ASN A 137 -6.15 -7.85 9.69
N PRO A 138 -6.24 -8.85 10.60
CA PRO A 138 -5.21 -9.09 11.62
C PRO A 138 -3.88 -9.60 11.06
N ARG A 139 -3.84 -10.04 9.78
CA ARG A 139 -2.62 -10.49 9.09
C ARG A 139 -1.94 -9.38 8.30
N TRP A 140 -2.55 -8.19 8.22
CA TRP A 140 -2.00 -7.02 7.55
C TRP A 140 -1.47 -6.00 8.56
N PRO A 141 -0.30 -5.38 8.33
CA PRO A 141 0.67 -5.65 7.26
C PRO A 141 1.58 -6.86 7.53
N HIS A 142 2.01 -7.54 6.46
CA HIS A 142 3.03 -8.59 6.56
C HIS A 142 4.34 -8.02 7.10
N TRP A 143 5.02 -8.75 8.01
CA TRP A 143 6.18 -8.24 8.77
C TRP A 143 7.27 -7.60 7.90
N LYS A 144 7.52 -8.18 6.72
CA LYS A 144 8.51 -7.68 5.76
C LYS A 144 8.17 -6.31 5.17
N LEU A 145 6.89 -5.96 5.06
CA LEU A 145 6.44 -4.67 4.54
C LEU A 145 6.32 -3.59 5.60
N ILE A 146 6.33 -3.95 6.89
CA ILE A 146 6.16 -3.00 8.01
C ILE A 146 7.08 -1.79 7.89
N PRO A 147 8.41 -1.92 7.63
CA PRO A 147 9.29 -0.75 7.58
C PRO A 147 8.93 0.21 6.45
N MET A 148 8.59 -0.33 5.28
CA MET A 148 8.20 0.45 4.10
C MET A 148 6.87 1.16 4.33
N ILE A 149 5.85 0.43 4.78
CA ILE A 149 4.50 0.98 5.02
C ILE A 149 4.55 2.02 6.14
N SER A 150 5.24 1.73 7.24
CA SER A 150 5.38 2.65 8.37
C SER A 150 6.07 3.95 7.95
N SER A 151 7.20 3.85 7.22
CA SER A 151 7.89 5.04 6.69
C SER A 151 6.99 5.87 5.78
N PHE A 152 6.25 5.21 4.88
CA PHE A 152 5.33 5.89 3.97
C PHE A 152 4.17 6.56 4.73
N LEU A 153 3.50 5.87 5.66
CA LEU A 153 2.43 6.46 6.47
C LEU A 153 2.94 7.62 7.33
N ASN A 154 4.13 7.49 7.93
CA ASN A 154 4.74 8.54 8.73
C ASN A 154 4.95 9.83 7.94
N SER A 155 5.24 9.74 6.64
CA SER A 155 5.37 10.92 5.77
C SER A 155 4.06 11.69 5.53
N PHE A 156 2.90 11.12 5.89
CA PHE A 156 1.59 11.78 5.84
C PHE A 156 1.12 12.30 7.20
N THR A 157 1.89 12.08 8.26
CA THR A 157 1.55 12.58 9.60
C THR A 157 1.55 14.10 9.65
N GLN A 158 2.49 14.77 8.96
CA GLN A 158 2.50 16.23 8.85
C GLN A 158 1.26 16.73 8.11
N THR A 159 0.84 16.03 7.05
CA THR A 159 -0.40 16.34 6.33
C THR A 159 -1.62 16.19 7.23
N ALA A 160 -1.68 15.13 8.03
CA ALA A 160 -2.74 14.94 9.03
C ALA A 160 -2.75 16.07 10.06
N GLN A 161 -1.59 16.54 10.51
CA GLN A 161 -1.46 17.67 11.43
C GLN A 161 -1.92 18.99 10.81
N MET A 162 -1.60 19.27 9.53
CA MET A 162 -2.03 20.49 8.85
C MET A 162 -3.55 20.62 8.75
N VAL A 163 -4.27 19.50 8.60
CA VAL A 163 -5.74 19.48 8.50
C VAL A 163 -6.43 19.20 9.83
N SER A 164 -5.67 19.09 10.92
CA SER A 164 -6.17 18.84 12.27
C SER A 164 -6.01 20.06 13.16
N CYS A 165 -6.91 20.20 14.14
CA CYS A 165 -6.73 21.16 15.22
C CYS A 165 -5.89 20.51 16.32
N ALA A 166 -4.74 21.12 16.65
CA ALA A 166 -3.88 20.66 17.73
C ALA A 166 -4.66 20.61 19.06
N TYR A 167 -4.45 19.55 19.84
CA TYR A 167 -5.10 19.32 21.13
C TYR A 167 -6.64 19.41 21.12
N ARG A 168 -7.30 19.15 19.98
CA ARG A 168 -8.77 19.21 19.88
C ARG A 168 -9.48 18.36 20.93
N HIS A 169 -8.93 17.18 21.26
CA HIS A 169 -9.43 16.29 22.32
C HIS A 169 -9.42 16.93 23.73
N ARG A 170 -8.65 18.00 23.94
CA ARG A 170 -8.60 18.77 25.21
C ARG A 170 -9.45 20.04 25.19
N LEU A 171 -9.85 20.52 24.03
CA LEU A 171 -10.72 21.67 23.94
C LEU A 171 -12.07 21.33 24.60
N ARG A 172 -12.65 22.31 25.28
CA ARG A 172 -13.97 22.19 25.91
C ARG A 172 -14.85 23.34 25.44
N PRO A 173 -16.11 23.06 25.06
CA PRO A 173 -17.05 24.12 24.75
C PRO A 173 -17.48 24.82 26.05
N ILE A 174 -17.84 26.09 25.93
CA ILE A 174 -18.67 26.76 26.94
C ILE A 174 -20.10 26.33 26.64
N VAL A 175 -20.77 25.72 27.62
CA VAL A 175 -22.13 25.21 27.46
C VAL A 175 -23.12 26.34 27.68
N GLU A 176 -23.77 26.77 26.60
CA GLU A 176 -24.83 27.77 26.65
C GLU A 176 -26.19 27.11 26.45
N HIS A 177 -27.20 27.56 27.19
CA HIS A 177 -28.57 27.02 27.09
C HIS A 177 -29.22 27.23 25.71
N TYR A 178 -28.80 28.26 24.97
CA TYR A 178 -29.20 28.51 23.58
C TYR A 178 -28.07 28.18 22.58
N GLY A 179 -27.00 27.55 23.08
CA GLY A 179 -25.80 27.27 22.32
C GLY A 179 -26.09 26.31 21.17
N LYS A 180 -25.78 26.73 19.96
CA LYS A 180 -25.84 25.90 18.75
C LYS A 180 -24.65 24.94 18.64
N ALA A 181 -24.14 24.41 19.76
CA ALA A 181 -22.97 23.53 19.76
C ALA A 181 -23.20 22.25 18.91
N HIS A 182 -24.44 21.75 18.89
CA HIS A 182 -24.89 20.66 18.00
C HIS A 182 -24.88 21.04 16.50
N VAL A 183 -24.94 22.34 16.17
CA VAL A 183 -24.84 22.85 14.79
C VAL A 183 -23.38 23.06 14.38
N VAL A 184 -22.48 23.29 15.34
CA VAL A 184 -21.06 23.50 15.07
C VAL A 184 -20.38 22.13 14.92
N SER A 185 -19.99 21.78 13.68
CA SER A 185 -19.31 20.53 13.33
C SER A 185 -18.05 20.21 14.14
N THR A 186 -17.52 21.19 14.88
CA THR A 186 -16.34 21.04 15.74
C THR A 186 -16.59 20.09 16.91
N TRP A 187 -17.80 20.10 17.48
CA TRP A 187 -18.10 19.32 18.68
C TRP A 187 -18.88 18.04 18.37
N LYS A 188 -19.35 17.88 17.13
CA LYS A 188 -20.16 16.75 16.74
C LYS A 188 -19.39 15.42 16.87
N LEU A 189 -20.00 14.49 17.59
CA LEU A 189 -19.49 13.13 17.75
C LEU A 189 -20.37 12.15 16.97
N ASP A 190 -19.75 11.06 16.53
CA ASP A 190 -20.49 9.92 16.00
C ASP A 190 -21.27 9.22 17.14
N SER A 191 -22.56 8.96 16.94
CA SER A 191 -23.45 8.42 17.98
C SER A 191 -23.05 7.01 18.43
N ASN A 192 -22.42 6.24 17.54
CA ASN A 192 -22.09 4.83 17.80
C ASN A 192 -20.70 4.68 18.41
N SER A 193 -19.73 5.43 17.91
CA SER A 193 -18.32 5.30 18.31
C SER A 193 -17.84 6.38 19.27
N LEU A 194 -18.62 7.44 19.50
CA LEU A 194 -18.25 8.63 20.29
C LEU A 194 -16.95 9.30 19.82
N LYS A 195 -16.56 9.06 18.56
CA LYS A 195 -15.37 9.64 17.94
C LYS A 195 -15.72 10.98 17.32
N ILE A 196 -14.72 11.87 17.26
CA ILE A 196 -14.85 13.12 16.53
C ILE A 196 -15.05 12.80 15.05
N LEU A 197 -16.03 13.47 14.44
CA LEU A 197 -16.18 13.44 12.99
C LEU A 197 -15.03 14.23 12.35
N LEU A 198 -13.95 13.51 12.05
CA LEU A 198 -12.86 14.04 11.24
C LEU A 198 -13.37 14.16 9.81
N LYS A 199 -13.07 15.28 9.12
CA LYS A 199 -13.36 15.40 7.68
C LYS A 199 -12.69 14.21 6.98
N GLY A 200 -13.51 13.32 6.42
CA GLY A 200 -13.05 12.07 5.80
C GLY A 200 -13.43 10.77 6.53
N ASN A 201 -14.12 10.81 7.68
CA ASN A 201 -14.47 9.61 8.45
C ASN A 201 -15.91 9.09 8.25
N GLN A 202 -16.73 9.75 7.41
CA GLN A 202 -18.10 9.29 7.09
C GLN A 202 -18.42 9.26 5.59
N THR A 203 -17.40 9.34 4.74
CA THR A 203 -17.55 9.08 3.31
C THR A 203 -16.20 8.57 2.84
N TYR A 204 -16.22 7.49 2.05
CA TYR A 204 -15.13 6.62 1.60
C TYR A 204 -13.88 7.28 0.94
N GLU A 205 -13.58 8.54 1.21
CA GLU A 205 -12.72 9.35 0.34
C GLU A 205 -11.39 9.80 0.96
N ARG A 206 -11.22 9.97 2.29
CA ARG A 206 -9.97 10.56 2.84
C ARG A 206 -9.62 10.09 4.26
N ILE A 207 -8.87 8.99 4.36
CA ILE A 207 -8.31 8.49 5.61
C ILE A 207 -6.85 8.94 5.69
N LEU A 208 -6.52 9.72 6.72
CA LEU A 208 -5.14 10.12 7.04
C LEU A 208 -4.69 9.44 8.34
N PRO A 209 -3.37 9.25 8.54
CA PRO A 209 -2.84 8.71 9.77
C PRO A 209 -2.89 9.76 10.90
N TYR A 210 -4.09 9.95 11.47
CA TYR A 210 -4.31 10.86 12.59
C TYR A 210 -3.67 10.34 13.88
N SER A 211 -3.38 11.25 14.82
CA SER A 211 -2.89 10.85 16.13
C SER A 211 -3.93 10.02 16.88
N LYS A 212 -3.46 9.09 17.71
CA LYS A 212 -4.32 8.17 18.47
C LYS A 212 -5.42 8.91 19.24
N GLU A 213 -5.05 10.00 19.90
CA GLU A 213 -5.93 10.83 20.73
C GLU A 213 -7.12 11.44 19.94
N MET A 214 -6.96 11.63 18.62
CA MET A 214 -8.00 12.19 17.74
C MET A 214 -8.97 11.13 17.23
N VAL A 215 -8.54 9.86 17.22
CA VAL A 215 -9.31 8.71 16.73
C VAL A 215 -9.98 7.95 17.88
N GLU A 216 -9.55 8.20 19.11
CA GLU A 216 -10.14 7.63 20.32
C GLU A 216 -11.54 8.23 20.63
N PRO A 217 -12.43 7.43 21.24
CA PRO A 217 -13.71 7.91 21.75
C PRO A 217 -13.53 9.06 22.76
N GLN A 218 -14.28 10.15 22.59
CA GLN A 218 -14.17 11.35 23.42
C GLN A 218 -15.18 11.34 24.57
N THR A 219 -15.07 10.37 25.48
CA THR A 219 -15.98 10.25 26.64
C THR A 219 -15.93 11.47 27.56
N GLY A 220 -14.77 12.14 27.66
CA GLY A 220 -14.60 13.36 28.44
C GLY A 220 -15.48 14.53 28.04
N LEU A 221 -15.93 14.61 26.77
CA LEU A 221 -16.83 15.67 26.31
C LEU A 221 -18.26 15.47 26.80
N LEU A 222 -18.70 14.21 26.94
CA LEU A 222 -20.06 13.87 27.42
C LEU A 222 -20.27 14.19 28.90
N PHE A 223 -19.20 14.24 29.69
CA PHE A 223 -19.30 14.66 31.10
C PHE A 223 -19.60 16.15 31.26
N ILE A 224 -19.27 16.96 30.25
CA ILE A 224 -19.36 18.43 30.31
C ILE A 224 -20.58 18.93 29.54
N CYS A 225 -20.90 18.29 28.41
CA CYS A 225 -22.07 18.59 27.60
C CYS A 225 -23.09 17.45 27.66
N PRO A 226 -24.37 17.72 27.99
CA PRO A 226 -25.43 16.72 27.91
C PRO A 226 -25.59 16.16 26.48
N SER A 227 -25.96 14.88 26.36
CA SER A 227 -26.09 14.16 25.07
C SER A 227 -26.96 14.89 24.03
N SER A 228 -27.95 15.67 24.45
CA SER A 228 -28.81 16.48 23.57
C SER A 228 -28.08 17.60 22.81
N THR A 229 -26.83 17.89 23.14
CA THR A 229 -26.06 19.04 22.61
C THR A 229 -24.91 18.63 21.68
N ILE A 230 -24.53 17.34 21.63
CA ILE A 230 -23.31 16.86 20.94
C ILE A 230 -23.59 15.96 19.73
N PHE A 231 -24.75 15.28 19.70
CA PHE A 231 -25.14 14.39 18.60
C PHE A 231 -25.92 15.13 17.50
#